data_AF-A0A850CJM8-F1
#
_entry.id   AF-A0A850CJM8-F1
#
_cell.length_a   1.000
_cell.length_b   1.000
_cell.length_c   1.000
_cell.angle_alpha   90.00
_cell.angle_beta   90.00
_cell.angle_gamma   90.00
#
_symmetry.space_group_name_H-M   'P 1'
#
loop_
_entity.id
_entity.type
_entity.pdbx_description
1 polymer ?
#
loop_
_entity_poly.entity_id
_entity_poly.type
_entity_poly.pdbx_seq_one_letter_code
_entity_poly.pdbx_strand_id
1 'polypeptide(L)'
;GLFTDPPQTGPVLLGLGVSLLWAATATVTAYRLFLRRDFTDLSYDGSGRRALAAAAPLCGILAVSCLLVGVATPAKGTGIDRPKLEASVATSFAHLYRLQTVELHRTDVTESQLAATAACDKGGNRVEDDGPGADWRCVVSWHLPGASAVGTAIYQLDVTADGRYVADGDGPKEVNGSFTVRTPRGDAPNPLWQIDGLVDLLDPTPKG
;
A
#
# COMPACT_ATOMS: atom_id res chain seq x y z
N GLY A 1 -1.51 -12.00 -8.25
CA GLY A 1 -0.40 -11.87 -9.23
C GLY A 1 -0.83 -12.45 -10.56
N LEU A 2 -0.91 -11.59 -11.59
CA LEU A 2 -1.35 -11.80 -12.98
C LEU A 2 -2.76 -12.36 -13.27
N PHE A 3 -3.44 -13.02 -12.33
CA PHE A 3 -4.83 -13.51 -12.52
C PHE A 3 -5.78 -13.21 -11.34
N THR A 4 -5.44 -12.22 -10.52
CA THR A 4 -6.38 -11.64 -9.56
C THR A 4 -7.01 -10.43 -10.22
N ASP A 5 -8.35 -10.37 -10.27
CA ASP A 5 -9.10 -9.20 -10.73
C ASP A 5 -8.46 -7.92 -10.19
N PRO A 6 -8.34 -6.83 -10.99
CA PRO A 6 -7.75 -5.61 -10.49
C PRO A 6 -8.54 -5.19 -9.25
N PRO A 7 -7.90 -5.05 -8.07
CA PRO A 7 -8.60 -4.64 -6.86
C PRO A 7 -9.30 -3.28 -7.03
N GLN A 8 -8.94 -2.53 -8.07
CA GLN A 8 -9.45 -1.19 -8.39
C GLN A 8 -9.85 -1.04 -9.86
N THR A 9 -10.92 -1.72 -10.29
CA THR A 9 -11.51 -1.51 -11.63
C THR A 9 -12.06 -0.09 -11.83
N GLY A 10 -12.61 0.52 -10.78
CA GLY A 10 -13.19 1.86 -10.82
C GLY A 10 -12.23 2.96 -11.31
N PRO A 11 -11.06 3.17 -10.66
CA PRO A 11 -10.07 4.15 -11.07
C PRO A 11 -9.57 3.96 -12.52
N VAL A 12 -9.41 2.71 -12.96
CA VAL A 12 -8.99 2.39 -14.34
C VAL A 12 -10.04 2.84 -15.36
N LEU A 13 -11.32 2.57 -15.08
CA LEU A 13 -12.43 2.99 -15.94
C LEU A 13 -12.57 4.52 -15.99
N LEU A 14 -12.39 5.20 -14.85
CA LEU A 14 -12.36 6.66 -14.80
C LEU A 14 -11.22 7.23 -15.64
N GLY A 15 -10.00 6.70 -15.49
CA GLY A 15 -8.83 7.11 -16.28
C GLY A 15 -9.03 6.91 -17.78
N LEU A 16 -9.64 5.80 -18.19
CA LEU A 16 -9.99 5.52 -19.58
C LEU A 16 -10.99 6.56 -20.12
N GLY A 17 -12.06 6.84 -19.36
CA GLY A 17 -13.06 7.83 -19.74
C GLY A 17 -12.47 9.23 -19.92
N VAL A 18 -11.62 9.67 -18.99
CA VAL A 18 -10.92 10.97 -19.06
C VAL A 18 -10.00 11.03 -20.29
N SER A 19 -9.27 9.95 -20.58
CA SER A 19 -8.37 9.88 -21.74
C SER A 19 -9.11 9.98 -23.06
N LEU A 20 -10.26 9.29 -23.19
CA LEU A 20 -11.11 9.36 -24.37
C LEU A 20 -11.70 10.76 -24.58
N LEU A 21 -12.13 11.43 -23.51
CA LEU A 21 -12.64 12.79 -23.56
C LEU A 21 -11.57 13.78 -24.06
N TRP A 22 -10.34 13.65 -23.56
CA TRP A 22 -9.19 14.43 -24.02
C TRP A 22 -8.90 14.20 -25.50
N ALA A 23 -8.82 12.94 -25.91
CA ALA A 23 -8.54 12.58 -27.30
C ALA A 23 -9.61 13.12 -28.26
N ALA A 24 -10.89 12.94 -27.92
CA ALA A 24 -12.00 13.42 -28.73
C ALA A 24 -11.96 14.96 -28.87
N THR A 25 -11.75 15.68 -27.77
CA THR A 25 -11.81 17.14 -27.81
C THR A 25 -10.60 17.77 -28.50
N ALA A 26 -9.41 17.22 -28.28
CA ALA A 26 -8.22 17.63 -29.03
C ALA A 26 -8.43 17.41 -30.53
N THR A 27 -8.96 16.24 -30.91
CA THR A 27 -9.23 15.89 -32.31
C THR A 27 -10.28 16.82 -32.94
N VAL A 28 -11.40 17.08 -32.26
CA VAL A 28 -12.45 18.00 -32.74
C VAL A 28 -11.93 19.42 -32.88
N THR A 29 -11.11 19.89 -31.93
CA THR A 29 -10.53 21.23 -31.97
C THR A 29 -9.55 21.36 -33.14
N ALA A 30 -8.66 20.38 -33.31
CA ALA A 30 -7.73 20.31 -34.44
C ALA A 30 -8.49 20.26 -35.78
N TYR A 31 -9.50 19.40 -35.89
CA TYR A 31 -10.36 19.28 -37.08
C TYR A 31 -11.02 20.61 -37.44
N ARG A 32 -11.60 21.32 -36.45
CA ARG A 32 -12.24 22.63 -36.67
C ARG A 32 -11.26 23.73 -37.03
N LEU A 33 -10.04 23.68 -36.52
CA LEU A 33 -8.98 24.62 -36.90
C LEU A 33 -8.56 24.34 -38.35
N PHE A 34 -8.14 23.12 -38.66
CA PHE A 34 -7.57 22.79 -39.96
C PHE A 34 -8.57 22.82 -41.13
N LEU A 35 -9.87 22.61 -40.89
CA LEU A 35 -10.89 22.66 -41.94
C LEU A 35 -11.57 24.01 -42.11
N ARG A 36 -11.25 25.00 -41.28
CA ARG A 36 -11.69 26.38 -41.56
C ARG A 36 -10.77 26.99 -42.61
N ARG A 37 -11.40 27.45 -43.68
CA ARG A 37 -10.85 27.97 -44.96
C ARG A 37 -9.91 29.18 -44.82
N ASP A 38 -9.66 29.67 -43.60
CA ASP A 38 -8.92 30.89 -43.30
C ASP A 38 -7.39 30.70 -43.32
N PHE A 39 -6.87 29.48 -43.30
CA PHE A 39 -5.41 29.21 -43.38
C PHE A 39 -4.82 29.40 -44.79
N THR A 40 -5.65 29.65 -45.80
CA THR A 40 -5.21 29.93 -47.17
C THR A 40 -5.14 31.43 -47.50
N ASP A 41 -5.47 32.33 -46.56
CA ASP A 41 -5.41 33.77 -46.78
C ASP A 41 -4.13 34.38 -46.19
N LEU A 42 -3.24 34.84 -47.08
CA LEU A 42 -1.93 35.43 -46.74
C LEU A 42 -2.02 36.78 -46.00
N SER A 43 -3.21 37.37 -45.89
CA SER A 43 -3.42 38.70 -45.29
C SER A 43 -3.95 38.69 -43.85
N TYR A 44 -4.05 37.51 -43.21
CA TYR A 44 -4.75 37.34 -41.93
C TYR A 44 -3.85 37.56 -40.69
N ASP A 45 -3.99 38.72 -40.01
CA ASP A 45 -3.15 39.14 -38.87
C ASP A 45 -3.74 38.81 -37.46
N GLY A 46 -4.87 38.10 -37.39
CA GLY A 46 -5.63 37.88 -36.14
C GLY A 46 -5.37 36.53 -35.44
N SER A 47 -4.19 35.93 -35.59
CA SER A 47 -3.88 34.55 -35.17
C SER A 47 -3.81 34.36 -33.64
N GLY A 48 -3.27 35.32 -32.89
CA GLY A 48 -3.05 35.20 -31.43
C GLY A 48 -4.33 35.15 -30.59
N ARG A 49 -5.31 36.03 -30.86
CA ARG A 49 -6.60 36.06 -30.14
C ARG A 49 -7.44 34.80 -30.42
N ARG A 50 -7.23 34.16 -31.57
CA ARG A 50 -7.89 32.89 -31.95
C ARG A 50 -7.18 31.67 -31.35
N ALA A 51 -5.86 31.68 -31.22
CA ALA A 51 -5.13 30.65 -30.49
C ALA A 51 -5.60 30.57 -29.02
N LEU A 52 -5.83 31.72 -28.38
CA LEU A 52 -6.42 31.79 -27.03
C LEU A 52 -7.84 31.22 -26.98
N ALA A 53 -8.67 31.51 -27.98
CA ALA A 53 -10.02 30.94 -28.08
C ALA A 53 -10.03 29.42 -28.34
N ALA A 54 -9.02 28.91 -29.06
CA ALA A 54 -8.84 27.48 -29.31
C ALA A 54 -8.24 26.72 -28.12
N ALA A 55 -7.49 27.41 -27.25
CA ALA A 55 -6.98 26.86 -26.00
C ALA A 55 -8.07 26.76 -24.91
N ALA A 56 -9.10 27.62 -24.97
CA ALA A 56 -10.20 27.63 -24.00
C ALA A 56 -10.87 26.26 -23.74
N PRO A 57 -11.25 25.44 -24.76
CA PRO A 57 -11.81 24.11 -24.50
C PRO A 57 -10.82 23.14 -23.85
N LEU A 58 -9.52 23.24 -24.15
CA LEU A 58 -8.49 22.41 -23.52
C LEU A 58 -8.27 22.81 -22.05
N CYS A 59 -8.24 24.12 -21.76
CA CYS A 59 -8.21 24.63 -20.40
C CYS A 59 -9.48 24.23 -19.62
N GLY A 60 -10.64 24.26 -20.27
CA GLY A 60 -11.90 23.81 -19.69
C GLY A 60 -11.87 22.33 -19.31
N ILE A 61 -11.37 21.46 -20.19
CA ILE A 61 -11.24 20.03 -19.90
C ILE A 61 -10.20 19.77 -18.82
N LEU A 62 -9.09 20.50 -18.81
CA LEU A 62 -8.10 20.40 -17.74
C LEU A 62 -8.74 20.75 -16.39
N ALA A 63 -9.46 21.87 -16.31
CA ALA A 63 -10.14 22.29 -15.09
C ALA A 63 -11.19 21.26 -14.62
N VAL A 64 -12.00 20.72 -15.54
CA VAL A 64 -12.99 19.68 -15.24
C VAL A 64 -12.31 18.38 -14.81
N SER A 65 -11.21 17.99 -15.45
CA SER A 65 -10.44 16.79 -15.10
C SER A 65 -9.85 16.93 -13.70
N CYS A 66 -9.23 18.07 -13.38
CA CYS A 66 -8.70 18.35 -12.04
C CYS A 66 -9.81 18.34 -10.97
N LEU A 67 -10.98 18.92 -11.27
CA LEU A 67 -12.14 18.88 -10.37
C LEU A 67 -12.66 17.46 -10.17
N LEU A 68 -12.85 16.69 -11.24
CA LEU A 68 -13.33 15.31 -11.17
C LEU A 68 -12.36 14.41 -10.39
N VAL A 69 -11.05 14.54 -10.62
CA VAL A 69 -10.03 13.82 -9.85
C VAL A 69 -10.10 14.24 -8.38
N GLY A 70 -10.10 15.54 -8.08
CA GLY A 70 -10.19 16.02 -6.70
C GLY A 70 -11.42 15.53 -5.93
N VAL A 71 -12.56 15.38 -6.62
CA VAL A 71 -13.80 14.83 -6.03
C VAL A 71 -13.77 13.30 -5.93
N ALA A 72 -13.27 12.61 -6.95
CA ALA A 72 -13.30 11.15 -7.02
C ALA A 72 -12.19 10.47 -6.20
N THR A 73 -11.06 11.16 -5.98
CA THR A 73 -9.93 10.67 -5.18
C THR A 73 -9.67 11.65 -4.03
N PRO A 74 -10.55 11.71 -3.02
CA PRO A 74 -10.23 12.44 -1.81
C PRO A 74 -8.98 11.80 -1.19
N ALA A 75 -7.90 12.57 -1.05
CA ALA A 75 -6.70 12.10 -0.35
C ALA A 75 -7.08 11.84 1.12
N LYS A 76 -7.40 10.59 1.44
CA LYS A 76 -7.72 10.15 2.80
C LYS A 76 -6.57 9.29 3.30
N GLY A 77 -5.76 9.87 4.19
CA GLY A 77 -4.69 9.17 4.88
C GLY A 77 -3.60 8.62 3.95
N THR A 78 -2.67 7.88 4.55
CA THR A 78 -1.58 7.21 3.83
C THR A 78 -1.97 5.79 3.39
N GLY A 79 -3.14 5.30 3.83
CA GLY A 79 -3.55 3.89 3.71
C GLY A 79 -2.87 2.96 4.73
N ILE A 80 -1.99 3.50 5.59
CA ILE A 80 -1.30 2.79 6.67
C ILE A 80 -2.03 3.11 7.97
N ASP A 81 -2.96 2.23 8.34
CA ASP A 81 -3.66 2.29 9.62
C ASP A 81 -3.25 1.11 10.53
N ARG A 82 -3.47 1.29 11.83
CA ARG A 82 -3.16 0.26 12.84
C ARG A 82 -3.76 -1.11 12.51
N PRO A 83 -5.07 -1.26 12.21
CA PRO A 83 -5.64 -2.57 11.88
C PRO A 83 -4.93 -3.30 10.73
N LYS A 84 -4.59 -2.59 9.65
CA LYS A 84 -3.87 -3.18 8.51
C LYS A 84 -2.46 -3.60 8.88
N LEU A 85 -1.75 -2.78 9.66
CA LEU A 85 -0.41 -3.10 10.13
C LEU A 85 -0.43 -4.31 11.08
N GLU A 86 -1.34 -4.35 12.05
CA GLU A 86 -1.53 -5.48 12.97
C GLU A 86 -1.79 -6.79 12.23
N ALA A 87 -2.69 -6.77 11.24
CA ALA A 87 -3.02 -7.94 10.43
C ALA A 87 -1.81 -8.43 9.62
N SER A 88 -1.05 -7.51 9.01
CA SER A 88 0.14 -7.85 8.23
C SER A 88 1.24 -8.45 9.10
N VAL A 89 1.54 -7.83 10.24
CA VAL A 89 2.59 -8.30 11.17
C VAL A 89 2.23 -9.66 11.75
N ALA A 90 0.98 -9.85 12.21
CA ALA A 90 0.52 -11.12 12.75
C ALA A 90 0.62 -12.26 11.72
N THR A 91 0.25 -11.98 10.46
CA THR A 91 0.32 -12.94 9.36
C THR A 91 1.76 -13.31 9.03
N SER A 92 2.64 -12.31 8.88
CA SER A 92 4.05 -12.52 8.61
C SER A 92 4.74 -13.30 9.73
N PHE A 93 4.43 -12.97 10.99
CA PHE A 93 4.93 -13.69 12.16
C PHE A 93 4.49 -15.16 12.14
N ALA A 94 3.21 -15.45 11.88
CA ALA A 94 2.72 -16.83 11.88
C ALA A 94 3.42 -17.70 10.83
N HIS A 95 3.64 -17.17 9.62
CA HIS A 95 4.40 -17.86 8.57
C HIS A 95 5.85 -18.13 8.99
N LEU A 96 6.55 -17.11 9.50
CA LEU A 96 7.97 -17.21 9.89
C LEU A 96 8.17 -18.08 11.13
N TYR A 97 7.21 -18.10 12.06
CA TYR A 97 7.24 -18.98 13.23
C TYR A 97 7.20 -20.45 12.82
N ARG A 98 6.38 -20.81 11.84
CA ARG A 98 6.33 -22.18 11.31
C ARG A 98 7.65 -22.58 10.67
N LEU A 99 8.25 -21.68 9.89
CA LEU A 99 9.57 -21.89 9.32
C LEU A 99 10.63 -22.14 10.41
N GLN A 100 10.66 -21.30 11.45
CA GLN A 100 11.56 -21.47 12.60
C GLN A 100 11.34 -22.82 13.29
N THR A 101 10.07 -23.23 13.47
CA THR A 101 9.69 -24.49 14.12
C THR A 101 10.27 -25.70 13.38
N VAL A 102 10.23 -25.67 12.04
CA VAL A 102 10.83 -26.70 11.18
C VAL A 102 12.35 -26.73 11.35
N GLU A 103 13.02 -25.56 11.28
CA GLU A 103 14.50 -25.47 11.45
C GLU A 103 14.95 -25.97 12.83
N LEU A 104 14.15 -25.70 13.86
CA LEU A 104 14.41 -26.12 15.24
C LEU A 104 13.99 -27.56 15.56
N HIS A 105 13.40 -28.28 14.60
CA HIS A 105 12.90 -29.65 14.78
C HIS A 105 11.90 -29.75 15.94
N ARG A 106 11.10 -28.70 16.12
CA ARG A 106 10.01 -28.65 17.08
C ARG A 106 8.76 -29.32 16.47
N THR A 107 7.78 -29.62 17.32
CA THR A 107 6.49 -30.12 16.87
C THR A 107 5.84 -29.10 15.92
N ASP A 108 5.38 -29.56 14.76
CA ASP A 108 4.73 -28.69 13.78
C ASP A 108 3.44 -28.09 14.34
N VAL A 109 3.17 -26.84 13.97
CA VAL A 109 2.00 -26.06 14.37
C VAL A 109 1.44 -25.35 13.16
N THR A 110 0.12 -25.31 13.02
CA THR A 110 -0.54 -24.56 11.96
C THR A 110 -0.72 -23.09 12.35
N GLU A 111 -0.84 -22.18 11.37
CA GLU A 111 -1.14 -20.77 11.65
C GLU A 111 -2.45 -20.60 12.42
N SER A 112 -3.45 -21.43 12.12
CA SER A 112 -4.74 -21.43 12.84
C SER A 112 -4.60 -21.85 14.30
N GLN A 113 -3.66 -22.74 14.62
CA GLN A 113 -3.34 -23.14 16.00
C GLN A 113 -2.54 -22.07 16.73
N LEU A 114 -1.63 -21.39 16.02
CA LEU A 114 -0.88 -20.26 16.56
C LEU A 114 -1.82 -19.12 16.94
N ALA A 115 -2.86 -18.88 16.14
CA ALA A 115 -3.82 -17.80 16.33
C ALA A 115 -3.10 -16.47 16.63
N ALA A 116 -2.05 -16.19 15.85
CA ALA A 116 -1.19 -15.04 16.09
C ALA A 116 -1.99 -13.74 15.93
N THR A 117 -1.81 -12.84 16.88
CA THR A 117 -2.40 -11.49 16.86
C THR A 117 -1.31 -10.47 17.14
N ALA A 118 -1.48 -9.24 16.68
CA ALA A 118 -0.58 -8.15 16.99
C ALA A 118 -1.39 -6.99 17.57
N ALA A 119 -0.81 -6.31 18.55
CA ALA A 119 -1.28 -5.03 19.04
C ALA A 119 -0.19 -3.99 18.75
N CYS A 120 -0.50 -2.98 17.96
CA CYS A 120 0.47 -1.98 17.53
C CYS A 120 0.11 -0.58 18.04
N ASP A 121 1.13 0.20 18.39
CA ASP A 121 1.02 1.62 18.70
C ASP A 121 2.10 2.42 17.97
N LYS A 122 1.76 3.65 17.58
CA LYS A 122 2.70 4.59 16.97
C LYS A 122 3.03 5.68 17.98
N GLY A 123 4.28 5.75 18.45
CA GLY A 123 4.71 6.81 19.37
C GLY A 123 3.93 6.89 20.71
N GLY A 124 3.20 5.82 21.08
CA GLY A 124 2.29 5.77 22.23
C GLY A 124 1.09 6.72 22.15
N ASN A 125 0.42 6.95 23.29
CA ASN A 125 -0.84 7.71 23.40
C ASN A 125 -0.80 9.19 22.94
N ARG A 126 0.35 9.69 22.47
CA ARG A 126 0.52 11.09 22.03
C ARG A 126 0.50 11.26 20.52
N VAL A 127 0.59 10.17 19.77
CA VAL A 127 0.62 10.17 18.31
C VAL A 127 -0.55 9.31 17.84
N GLU A 128 -1.20 9.72 16.75
CA GLU A 128 -2.27 8.94 16.14
C GLU A 128 -1.67 7.72 15.45
N ASP A 129 -2.30 6.56 15.59
CA ASP A 129 -1.85 5.31 14.97
C ASP A 129 -2.16 5.27 13.46
N ASP A 130 -1.59 6.21 12.72
CA ASP A 130 -1.73 6.39 11.27
C ASP A 130 -0.39 6.83 10.66
N GLY A 131 -0.13 6.39 9.44
CA GLY A 131 0.97 6.90 8.63
C GLY A 131 2.29 6.14 8.75
N PRO A 132 3.24 6.43 7.83
CA PRO A 132 4.58 5.89 7.86
C PRO A 132 5.39 6.43 9.06
N GLY A 133 6.51 5.78 9.36
CA GLY A 133 7.45 6.18 10.41
C GLY A 133 8.18 5.01 11.06
N ALA A 134 9.26 5.32 11.78
CA ALA A 134 10.09 4.40 12.56
C ALA A 134 9.68 4.32 14.05
N ASP A 135 8.50 4.83 14.37
CA ASP A 135 7.95 4.99 15.72
C ASP A 135 6.82 3.98 16.01
N TRP A 136 6.66 2.98 15.16
CA TRP A 136 5.72 1.89 15.37
C TRP A 136 6.32 0.82 16.28
N ARG A 137 5.53 0.36 17.25
CA ARG A 137 5.86 -0.77 18.11
C ARG A 137 4.70 -1.75 18.10
N CYS A 138 4.99 -3.02 17.83
CA CYS A 138 3.98 -4.07 17.82
C CYS A 138 4.33 -5.17 18.81
N VAL A 139 3.35 -5.58 19.61
CA VAL A 139 3.44 -6.76 20.46
C VAL A 139 2.65 -7.88 19.80
N VAL A 140 3.37 -8.90 19.33
CA VAL A 140 2.78 -10.10 18.76
C VAL A 140 2.52 -11.11 19.87
N SER A 141 1.32 -11.68 19.88
CA SER A 141 0.90 -12.73 20.82
C SER A 141 0.46 -13.98 20.05
N TRP A 142 0.84 -15.16 20.53
CA TRP A 142 0.45 -16.44 19.92
C TRP A 142 0.26 -17.54 20.96
N HIS A 143 -0.41 -18.60 20.54
CA HIS A 143 -0.72 -19.77 21.34
C HIS A 143 0.03 -21.00 20.81
N LEU A 144 0.37 -21.94 21.69
CA LEU A 144 0.93 -23.22 21.31
C LEU A 144 0.08 -24.37 21.85
N PRO A 145 -0.22 -25.40 21.03
CA PRO A 145 -0.92 -26.59 21.51
C PRO A 145 -0.21 -27.20 22.73
N GLY A 146 -0.97 -27.44 23.80
CA GLY A 146 -0.44 -28.05 25.03
C GLY A 146 0.26 -27.07 25.99
N ALA A 147 0.42 -25.79 25.63
CA ALA A 147 0.89 -24.74 26.53
C ALA A 147 -0.28 -23.89 27.04
N SER A 148 -0.30 -23.59 28.35
CA SER A 148 -1.27 -22.65 28.94
C SER A 148 -0.81 -21.19 28.88
N ALA A 149 0.48 -20.96 28.70
CA ALA A 149 1.06 -19.62 28.57
C ALA A 149 0.90 -19.08 27.13
N VAL A 150 0.61 -17.78 27.02
CA VAL A 150 0.61 -17.06 25.75
C VAL A 150 2.04 -16.63 25.45
N GLY A 151 2.54 -16.97 24.25
CA GLY A 151 3.83 -16.48 23.77
C GLY A 151 3.69 -15.03 23.35
N THR A 152 4.70 -14.20 23.66
CA THR A 152 4.73 -12.79 23.29
C THR A 152 6.09 -12.40 22.74
N ALA A 153 6.10 -11.56 21.70
CA ALA A 153 7.30 -11.01 21.09
C ALA A 153 7.05 -9.55 20.71
N ILE A 154 8.07 -8.73 20.92
CA ILE A 154 8.00 -7.30 20.66
C ILE A 154 8.80 -7.00 19.41
N TYR A 155 8.23 -6.17 18.54
CA TYR A 155 8.87 -5.66 17.34
C TYR A 155 8.84 -4.14 17.29
N GLN A 156 9.96 -3.54 16.87
CA GLN A 156 10.05 -2.13 16.48
C GLN A 156 10.00 -2.04 14.95
N LEU A 157 9.14 -1.18 14.43
CA LEU A 157 8.85 -1.13 13.00
C LEU A 157 9.26 0.21 12.39
N ASP A 158 9.90 0.13 11.22
CA ASP A 158 10.03 1.24 10.28
C ASP A 158 9.16 0.98 9.06
N VAL A 159 8.12 1.81 8.91
CA VAL A 159 7.11 1.71 7.86
C VAL A 159 7.31 2.83 6.85
N THR A 160 7.52 2.49 5.59
CA THR A 160 7.68 3.44 4.49
C THR A 160 6.31 3.85 3.90
N ALA A 161 6.27 4.99 3.20
CA ALA A 161 5.03 5.53 2.63
C ALA A 161 4.41 4.65 1.52
N ASP A 162 5.19 3.75 0.89
CA ASP A 162 4.72 2.74 -0.06
C ASP A 162 4.25 1.44 0.62
N GLY A 163 4.13 1.44 1.95
CA GLY A 163 3.55 0.36 2.74
C GLY A 163 4.50 -0.78 3.07
N ARG A 164 5.79 -0.67 2.72
CA ARG A 164 6.79 -1.65 3.16
C ARG A 164 7.14 -1.40 4.62
N TYR A 165 7.47 -2.45 5.35
CA TYR A 165 8.05 -2.30 6.67
C TYR A 165 9.15 -3.32 6.94
N VAL A 166 10.05 -2.90 7.85
CA VAL A 166 11.01 -3.77 8.52
C VAL A 166 10.64 -3.77 10.00
N ALA A 167 10.50 -4.96 10.59
CA ALA A 167 10.17 -5.14 11.99
C ALA A 167 11.31 -5.87 12.72
N ASP A 168 12.04 -5.15 13.57
CA ASP A 168 13.17 -5.68 14.32
C ASP A 168 12.72 -6.27 15.66
N GLY A 169 13.13 -7.50 15.95
CA GLY A 169 12.78 -8.19 17.18
C GLY A 169 13.53 -7.68 18.41
N ASP A 170 12.77 -7.27 19.43
CA ASP A 170 13.26 -6.72 20.72
C ASP A 170 13.01 -7.69 21.89
N GLY A 171 13.09 -9.01 21.64
CA GLY A 171 12.85 -10.04 22.66
C GLY A 171 14.09 -10.90 22.97
N PRO A 172 13.92 -12.06 23.63
CA PRO A 172 15.04 -12.94 23.98
C PRO A 172 15.66 -13.60 22.74
N LYS A 173 16.95 -13.97 22.84
CA LYS A 173 17.73 -14.54 21.71
C LYS A 173 17.13 -15.83 21.16
N GLU A 174 16.41 -16.57 21.99
CA GLU A 174 15.77 -17.84 21.65
C GLU A 174 14.46 -17.66 20.85
N VAL A 175 13.97 -16.43 20.74
CA VAL A 175 12.72 -16.09 20.05
C VAL A 175 13.01 -15.16 18.87
N ASN A 176 13.26 -13.88 19.13
CA ASN A 176 13.43 -12.84 18.10
C ASN A 176 14.58 -11.85 18.37
N GLY A 177 15.32 -11.97 19.48
CA GLY A 177 16.37 -11.00 19.84
C GLY A 177 17.76 -11.24 19.24
N SER A 178 17.89 -12.18 18.30
CA SER A 178 19.18 -12.55 17.72
C SER A 178 18.99 -13.03 16.30
N PHE A 179 19.91 -12.62 15.41
CA PHE A 179 19.92 -13.06 14.01
C PHE A 179 20.16 -14.56 13.83
N THR A 180 20.70 -15.22 14.86
CA THR A 180 20.82 -16.68 14.94
C THR A 180 20.03 -17.25 16.11
N VAL A 181 19.59 -18.50 15.91
CA VAL A 181 19.02 -19.36 16.95
C VAL A 181 19.83 -20.65 17.05
N ARG A 182 20.00 -21.15 18.28
CA ARG A 182 20.72 -22.41 18.52
C ARG A 182 19.84 -23.59 18.15
N THR A 183 20.34 -24.43 17.24
CA THR A 183 19.71 -25.71 16.86
C THR A 183 20.57 -26.88 17.34
N PRO A 184 20.05 -28.12 17.35
CA PRO A 184 20.86 -29.31 17.61
C PRO A 184 22.05 -29.51 16.66
N ARG A 185 22.02 -28.89 15.46
CA ARG A 185 23.10 -28.98 14.45
C ARG A 185 24.06 -27.79 14.47
N GLY A 186 23.88 -26.83 15.38
CA GLY A 186 24.63 -25.58 15.43
C GLY A 186 23.74 -24.35 15.32
N ASP A 187 24.35 -23.17 15.20
CA ASP A 187 23.61 -21.92 15.01
C ASP A 187 23.02 -21.86 13.59
N ALA A 188 21.74 -21.52 13.49
CA ALA A 188 21.02 -21.32 12.24
C ALA A 188 20.42 -19.90 12.18
N PRO A 189 20.14 -19.36 10.97
CA PRO A 189 19.44 -18.09 10.83
C PRO A 189 18.08 -18.12 11.54
N ASN A 190 17.75 -17.04 12.25
CA ASN A 190 16.49 -16.92 12.98
C ASN A 190 15.45 -16.14 12.17
N PRO A 191 14.51 -16.75 11.45
CA PRO A 191 13.56 -15.99 10.61
C PRO A 191 12.67 -15.01 11.38
N LEU A 192 12.61 -15.07 12.72
CA LEU A 192 11.85 -14.15 13.55
C LEU A 192 12.64 -12.93 14.03
N TRP A 193 13.96 -12.85 13.78
CA TRP A 193 14.81 -11.74 14.26
C TRP A 193 14.47 -10.41 13.59
N GLN A 194 14.10 -10.46 12.32
CA GLN A 194 13.63 -9.34 11.53
C GLN A 194 12.53 -9.84 10.59
N ILE A 195 11.42 -9.09 10.51
CA ILE A 195 10.32 -9.38 9.61
C ILE A 195 10.24 -8.27 8.57
N ASP A 196 10.41 -8.63 7.31
CA ASP A 196 10.15 -7.72 6.20
C ASP A 196 8.74 -8.01 5.65
N GLY A 197 7.91 -6.97 5.56
CA GLY A 197 6.52 -7.14 5.17
C GLY A 197 5.94 -5.95 4.41
N LEU A 198 4.66 -6.10 4.07
CA LEU A 198 3.88 -5.11 3.32
C LEU A 198 2.52 -4.91 3.99
N VAL A 199 2.12 -3.66 4.16
CA VAL A 199 0.77 -3.24 4.50
C VAL A 199 -0.02 -3.06 3.21
N ASP A 200 -1.22 -3.63 3.14
CA ASP A 200 -2.11 -3.39 2.00
C ASP A 200 -2.68 -1.98 2.08
N LEU A 201 -2.15 -1.08 1.25
CA LEU A 201 -2.59 0.32 1.24
C LEU A 201 -3.99 0.50 0.64
N LEU A 202 -4.54 -0.52 -0.01
CA LEU A 202 -5.85 -0.43 -0.62
C LEU A 202 -6.94 -0.64 0.43
N ASP A 203 -8.06 0.06 0.26
CA ASP A 203 -9.25 -0.23 1.05
C ASP A 203 -9.91 -1.50 0.52
N PRO A 204 -10.43 -2.37 1.42
CA PRO A 204 -11.20 -3.52 0.99
C PRO A 204 -12.45 -3.04 0.24
N THR A 205 -12.60 -3.49 -1.01
CA THR A 205 -13.80 -3.21 -1.79
C THR A 205 -15.02 -3.76 -1.03
N PRO A 206 -16.08 -2.96 -0.78
CA PRO A 206 -17.29 -3.46 -0.17
C PRO A 206 -17.80 -4.64 -1.00
N LYS A 207 -18.01 -5.79 -0.37
CA LYS A 207 -18.69 -6.90 -1.03
C LYS A 207 -20.13 -6.46 -1.24
N GLY A 208 -20.49 -6.21 -2.50
CA GLY A 208 -21.87 -5.97 -2.94
C GLY A 208 -22.73 -7.22 -2.87
#